data_AF-A0A2T2SKF0-F1
#
_entry.id   AF-A0A2T2SKF0-F1
#
_cell.length_a   1.000
_cell.length_b   1.000
_cell.length_c   1.000
_cell.angle_alpha   90.00
_cell.angle_beta   90.00
_cell.angle_gamma   90.00
#
_symmetry.space_group_name_H-M   'P 1'
#
loop_
_entity.id
_entity.type
_entity.pdbx_description
1 polymer ?
#
loop_
_entity_poly.entity_id
_entity_poly.type
_entity_poly.pdbx_seq_one_letter_code
_entity_poly.pdbx_strand_id
1 'polypeptide(L)'
;MRTYDPSRAPDPKEWSALTEDRQLHLVRRYHERKEGFSADVDEELHAVCHVTIENQVALGDETPVAATLERLVDEGLTRHGAIHAIAGVLMEHIWEQQRAFEEGQAPEDSTFSEDYFEAVENLTAQQWRDRAPRL
;
A
#
# COMPACT_ATOMS: atom_id res chain seq x y z
N MET A 1 9.99 -17.75 -2.47
CA MET A 1 8.55 -18.04 -2.25
C MET A 1 7.79 -18.51 -3.51
N ARG A 2 6.63 -19.18 -3.33
CA ARG A 2 5.76 -19.71 -4.42
C ARG A 2 4.31 -19.23 -4.39
N THR A 3 3.84 -18.71 -3.26
CA THR A 3 2.48 -18.21 -3.04
C THR A 3 2.56 -16.93 -2.24
N TYR A 4 1.60 -16.04 -2.43
CA TYR A 4 1.42 -14.82 -1.66
C TYR A 4 0.12 -14.92 -0.84
N ASP A 5 0.15 -14.38 0.37
CA ASP A 5 -1.01 -14.18 1.25
C ASP A 5 -0.79 -12.86 1.99
N PRO A 6 -1.56 -11.79 1.71
CA PRO A 6 -1.38 -10.48 2.35
C PRO A 6 -1.61 -10.52 3.87
N SER A 7 -2.27 -11.56 4.38
CA SER A 7 -2.50 -11.77 5.82
C SER A 7 -1.25 -12.28 6.54
N ARG A 8 -0.22 -12.72 5.81
CA ARG A 8 1.02 -13.27 6.34
C ARG A 8 2.19 -12.51 5.74
N ALA A 9 2.99 -11.87 6.59
CA ALA A 9 4.17 -11.15 6.13
C ALA A 9 5.07 -12.08 5.29
N PRO A 10 5.41 -11.71 4.04
CA PRO A 10 6.41 -12.45 3.29
C PRO A 10 7.77 -12.29 3.99
N ASP A 11 8.65 -13.30 3.85
CA ASP A 11 10.04 -13.13 4.28
C ASP A 11 10.70 -12.03 3.41
N PRO A 12 11.28 -10.97 4.01
CA PRO A 12 11.81 -9.84 3.24
C PRO A 12 12.89 -10.26 2.24
N LYS A 13 13.75 -11.22 2.58
CA LYS A 13 14.82 -11.68 1.68
C LYS A 13 14.26 -12.48 0.52
N GLU A 14 13.30 -13.37 0.79
CA GLU A 14 12.63 -14.11 -0.28
C GLU A 14 11.80 -13.22 -1.20
N TRP A 15 11.16 -12.18 -0.64
CA TRP A 15 10.35 -11.22 -1.40
C TRP A 15 11.20 -10.34 -2.31
N SER A 16 12.25 -9.72 -1.75
CA SER A 16 13.15 -8.83 -2.49
C SER A 16 14.05 -9.55 -3.51
N ALA A 17 14.17 -10.88 -3.41
CA ALA A 17 14.87 -11.69 -4.41
C ALA A 17 14.02 -12.00 -5.66
N LEU A 18 12.71 -11.71 -5.64
CA LEU A 18 11.85 -11.87 -6.81
C LEU A 18 12.02 -10.70 -7.78
N THR A 19 11.76 -10.96 -9.06
CA THR A 19 11.53 -9.87 -10.02
C THR A 19 10.17 -9.23 -9.77
N GLU A 20 10.00 -7.96 -10.16
CA GLU A 20 8.72 -7.24 -10.04
C GLU A 20 7.58 -7.98 -10.74
N ASP A 21 7.80 -8.49 -11.97
CA ASP A 21 6.83 -9.34 -12.69
C ASP A 21 6.37 -10.54 -11.86
N ARG A 22 7.29 -11.13 -11.09
CA ARG A 22 6.99 -12.29 -10.25
C ARG A 22 6.23 -11.89 -9.00
N GLN A 23 6.56 -10.75 -8.39
CA GLN A 23 5.79 -10.18 -7.28
C GLN A 23 4.36 -9.88 -7.71
N LEU A 24 4.18 -9.16 -8.82
CA LEU A 24 2.88 -8.84 -9.42
C LEU A 24 2.07 -10.10 -9.73
N HIS A 25 2.68 -11.10 -10.38
CA HIS A 25 2.02 -12.36 -10.68
C HIS A 25 1.50 -13.07 -9.41
N LEU A 26 2.27 -13.07 -8.33
CA LEU A 26 1.87 -13.73 -7.08
C LEU A 26 0.70 -13.00 -6.40
N VAL A 27 0.73 -11.66 -6.38
CA VAL A 27 -0.35 -10.82 -5.84
C VAL A 27 -1.63 -11.00 -6.63
N ARG A 28 -1.58 -10.88 -7.97
CA ARG A 28 -2.74 -11.08 -8.85
C ARG A 28 -3.36 -12.46 -8.65
N ARG A 29 -2.54 -13.51 -8.64
CA ARG A 29 -2.99 -14.88 -8.43
C ARG A 29 -3.69 -15.09 -7.08
N TYR A 30 -3.32 -14.35 -6.04
CA TYR A 30 -4.03 -14.42 -4.74
C TYR A 30 -5.44 -13.85 -4.87
N HIS A 31 -5.57 -12.69 -5.52
CA HIS A 31 -6.84 -11.97 -5.69
C HIS A 31 -7.79 -12.65 -6.68
N GLU A 32 -7.29 -13.22 -7.78
CA GLU A 32 -8.06 -14.03 -8.73
C GLU A 32 -8.78 -15.22 -8.06
N ARG A 33 -8.20 -15.75 -6.96
CA ARG A 33 -8.74 -16.93 -6.25
C ARG A 33 -9.80 -16.59 -5.21
N LYS A 34 -10.00 -15.32 -4.90
CA LYS A 34 -10.95 -14.83 -3.91
C LYS A 34 -12.09 -14.14 -4.66
N GLU A 35 -13.12 -14.90 -5.01
CA GLU A 35 -14.35 -14.35 -5.60
C GLU A 35 -14.90 -13.24 -4.69
N GLY A 36 -14.95 -12.00 -5.20
CA GLY A 36 -15.44 -10.86 -4.41
C GLY A 36 -14.87 -9.49 -4.77
N PHE A 37 -14.15 -9.34 -5.88
CA PHE A 37 -13.76 -8.02 -6.34
C PHE A 37 -14.97 -7.25 -6.89
N SER A 38 -15.21 -6.05 -6.35
CA SER A 38 -16.09 -5.08 -6.97
C SER A 38 -15.55 -4.76 -8.36
N ALA A 39 -16.39 -4.80 -9.39
CA ALA A 39 -16.03 -4.54 -10.79
C ALA A 39 -15.43 -3.14 -11.06
N ASP A 40 -15.32 -2.31 -10.01
CA ASP A 40 -14.93 -0.90 -10.07
C ASP A 40 -13.44 -0.66 -9.79
N VAL A 41 -12.63 -1.69 -9.48
CA VAL A 41 -11.20 -1.56 -9.19
C VAL A 41 -10.38 -2.22 -10.29
N ASP A 42 -9.44 -1.46 -10.88
CA ASP A 42 -8.44 -2.00 -11.81
C ASP A 42 -7.51 -2.99 -11.09
N GLU A 43 -7.56 -4.25 -11.51
CA GLU A 43 -6.80 -5.34 -10.88
C GLU A 43 -5.29 -5.17 -10.99
N GLU A 44 -4.82 -4.54 -12.07
CA GLU A 44 -3.40 -4.31 -12.31
C GLU A 44 -2.88 -3.23 -11.38
N LEU A 45 -3.60 -2.09 -11.32
CA LEU A 45 -3.27 -1.02 -10.37
C LEU A 45 -3.29 -1.52 -8.93
N HIS A 46 -4.30 -2.34 -8.57
CA HIS A 46 -4.37 -2.89 -7.21
C HIS A 46 -3.17 -3.78 -6.88
N ALA A 47 -2.76 -4.64 -7.82
CA ALA A 47 -1.59 -5.49 -7.64
C ALA A 47 -0.31 -4.66 -7.50
N VAL A 48 -0.16 -3.60 -8.30
CA VAL A 48 0.96 -2.64 -8.19
C VAL A 48 0.99 -2.02 -6.80
N CYS A 49 -0.12 -1.49 -6.30
CA CYS A 49 -0.18 -0.91 -4.95
C CYS A 49 0.26 -1.91 -3.88
N HIS A 50 -0.23 -3.15 -3.93
CA HIS A 50 0.21 -4.21 -3.02
C HIS A 50 1.72 -4.45 -3.08
N VAL A 51 2.28 -4.57 -4.29
CA VAL A 51 3.72 -4.80 -4.48
C VAL A 51 4.53 -3.61 -3.94
N THR A 52 4.10 -2.38 -4.22
CA THR A 52 4.75 -1.16 -3.70
C THR A 52 4.80 -1.15 -2.18
N ILE A 53 3.69 -1.43 -1.50
CA ILE A 53 3.66 -1.44 -0.03
C ILE A 53 4.50 -2.61 0.52
N GLU A 54 4.42 -3.80 -0.05
CA GLU A 54 5.24 -4.94 0.40
C GLU A 54 6.75 -4.68 0.20
N ASN A 55 7.13 -4.01 -0.89
CA ASN A 55 8.51 -3.56 -1.10
C ASN A 55 8.94 -2.56 -0.04
N GLN A 56 8.10 -1.57 0.31
CA GLN A 56 8.39 -0.62 1.37
C GLN A 56 8.52 -1.30 2.75
N VAL A 57 7.65 -2.27 3.05
CA VAL A 57 7.74 -3.08 4.27
C VAL A 57 9.04 -3.88 4.31
N ALA A 58 9.48 -4.44 3.17
CA ALA A 58 10.71 -5.21 3.09
C ALA A 58 11.98 -4.39 3.32
N LEU A 59 11.91 -3.05 3.22
CA LEU A 59 13.00 -2.13 3.58
C LEU A 59 13.18 -1.95 5.10
N GLY A 60 12.23 -2.44 5.92
CA GLY A 60 12.32 -2.33 7.38
C GLY A 60 12.37 -0.86 7.83
N ASP A 61 13.36 -0.52 8.65
CA ASP A 61 13.49 0.79 9.31
C ASP A 61 13.93 1.92 8.37
N GLU A 62 14.17 1.66 7.08
CA GLU A 62 14.49 2.70 6.10
C GLU A 62 13.27 3.59 5.77
N THR A 63 12.06 3.10 6.02
CA THR A 63 10.81 3.85 5.82
C THR A 63 9.87 3.61 7.01
N PRO A 64 8.92 4.51 7.30
CA PRO A 64 7.98 4.29 8.39
C PRO A 64 6.92 3.20 8.12
N VAL A 65 6.90 2.64 6.91
CA VAL A 65 5.82 1.78 6.43
C VAL A 65 5.72 0.48 7.21
N ALA A 66 6.86 -0.15 7.54
CA ALA A 66 6.87 -1.39 8.32
C ALA A 66 6.31 -1.17 9.73
N ALA A 67 6.83 -0.17 10.46
CA ALA A 67 6.39 0.18 11.80
C ALA A 67 4.92 0.63 11.84
N THR A 68 4.48 1.40 10.84
CA THR A 68 3.08 1.83 10.70
C THR A 68 2.16 0.65 10.46
N LEU A 69 2.54 -0.27 9.57
CA LEU A 69 1.74 -1.47 9.29
C LEU A 69 1.57 -2.31 10.56
N GLU A 70 2.65 -2.54 11.32
CA GLU A 70 2.60 -3.25 12.59
C GLU A 70 1.64 -2.56 13.58
N ARG A 71 1.79 -1.23 13.74
CA ARG A 71 0.91 -0.44 14.60
C ARG A 71 -0.56 -0.53 14.17
N LEU A 72 -0.87 -0.43 12.89
CA LEU A 72 -2.24 -0.53 12.38
C LEU A 72 -2.86 -1.92 12.64
N VAL A 73 -2.05 -2.98 12.59
CA VAL A 73 -2.48 -4.32 12.96
C VAL A 73 -2.77 -4.41 14.47
N ASP A 74 -1.91 -3.82 15.30
CA ASP A 74 -2.13 -3.74 16.76
C ASP A 74 -3.38 -2.90 17.11
N GLU A 75 -3.71 -1.89 16.31
CA GLU A 75 -4.95 -1.11 16.38
C GLU A 75 -6.19 -1.86 15.82
N GLY A 76 -6.01 -3.12 15.41
CA GLY A 76 -7.08 -4.05 15.06
C GLY A 76 -7.45 -4.08 13.58
N LEU A 77 -6.59 -3.64 12.67
CA LEU A 77 -6.75 -3.99 11.24
C LEU A 77 -6.19 -5.38 10.97
N THR A 78 -6.72 -6.06 9.95
CA THR A 78 -5.99 -7.18 9.35
C THR A 78 -4.75 -6.64 8.65
N ARG A 79 -3.67 -7.44 8.54
CA ARG A 79 -2.49 -7.02 7.76
C ARG A 79 -2.86 -6.62 6.33
N HIS A 80 -3.78 -7.35 5.71
CA HIS A 80 -4.32 -7.03 4.39
C HIS A 80 -5.01 -5.66 4.39
N GLY A 81 -5.85 -5.38 5.38
CA GLY A 81 -6.50 -4.07 5.55
C GLY A 81 -5.51 -2.93 5.83
N ALA A 82 -4.44 -3.18 6.59
CA ALA A 82 -3.38 -2.21 6.82
C ALA A 82 -2.62 -1.88 5.53
N ILE A 83 -2.33 -2.88 4.68
CA ILE A 83 -1.76 -2.64 3.34
C ILE A 83 -2.70 -1.77 2.50
N HIS A 84 -4.00 -2.04 2.52
CA HIS A 84 -4.99 -1.21 1.81
C HIS A 84 -5.02 0.21 2.34
N ALA A 85 -4.95 0.40 3.65
CA ALA A 85 -4.97 1.73 4.26
C ALA A 85 -3.75 2.56 3.84
N ILE A 86 -2.54 1.98 3.88
CA ILE A 86 -1.30 2.65 3.47
C ILE A 86 -1.30 2.92 1.97
N ALA A 87 -1.74 1.95 1.15
CA ALA A 87 -1.91 2.15 -0.29
C ALA A 87 -2.91 3.28 -0.61
N GLY A 88 -3.96 3.44 0.18
CA GLY A 88 -4.90 4.55 0.07
C GLY A 88 -4.21 5.91 0.26
N VAL A 89 -3.35 6.04 1.28
CA VAL A 89 -2.56 7.27 1.50
C VAL A 89 -1.64 7.56 0.31
N LEU A 90 -0.97 6.54 -0.23
CA LEU A 90 -0.13 6.68 -1.43
C LEU A 90 -0.94 7.20 -2.63
N MET A 91 -2.11 6.62 -2.88
CA MET A 91 -2.96 7.02 -4.01
C MET A 91 -3.54 8.43 -3.84
N GLU A 92 -3.93 8.81 -2.62
CA GLU A 92 -4.34 10.18 -2.29
C GLU A 92 -3.20 11.16 -2.61
N HIS A 93 -1.97 10.87 -2.19
CA HIS A 93 -0.80 11.72 -2.46
C HIS A 93 -0.49 11.85 -3.95
N ILE A 94 -0.51 10.75 -4.72
CA ILE A 94 -0.30 10.80 -6.17
C ILE A 94 -1.36 11.69 -6.84
N TRP A 95 -2.63 11.53 -6.45
CA TRP A 95 -3.72 12.31 -7.01
C TRP A 95 -3.61 13.81 -6.69
N GLU A 96 -3.27 14.15 -5.45
CA GLU A 96 -3.10 15.54 -5.02
C GLU A 96 -1.95 16.23 -5.77
N GLN A 97 -0.82 15.54 -5.95
CA GLN A 97 0.31 16.06 -6.71
C GLN A 97 -0.02 16.22 -8.19
N GLN A 98 -0.69 15.24 -8.79
CA GLN A 98 -1.11 15.33 -10.19
C GLN A 98 -2.05 16.52 -10.40
N ARG A 99 -3.03 16.70 -9.52
CA ARG A 99 -3.93 17.85 -9.56
C ARG A 99 -3.18 19.18 -9.42
N ALA A 100 -2.25 19.29 -8.48
CA ALA A 100 -1.45 20.50 -8.31
C ALA A 100 -0.62 20.82 -9.56
N PHE A 101 -0.06 19.81 -10.22
CA PHE A 101 0.66 19.98 -11.49
C PHE A 101 -0.27 20.50 -12.60
N GLU A 102 -1.45 19.91 -12.77
CA GLU A 102 -2.44 20.34 -13.77
C GLU A 102 -2.92 21.78 -13.53
N GLU A 103 -3.01 22.20 -12.27
CA GLU A 103 -3.40 23.56 -11.86
C GLU A 103 -2.23 24.57 -11.89
N GLY A 104 -1.01 24.14 -12.22
CA GLY A 104 0.19 24.99 -12.21
C GLY A 104 0.62 25.42 -10.81
N GLN A 105 0.24 24.65 -9.80
CA GLN A 105 0.53 24.86 -8.37
C GLN A 105 1.52 23.83 -7.81
N ALA A 106 2.10 22.96 -8.66
CA ALA A 106 3.11 22.02 -8.22
C ALA A 106 4.32 22.76 -7.62
N PRO A 107 4.79 22.38 -6.43
CA PRO A 107 5.96 23.00 -5.82
C PRO A 107 7.19 22.76 -6.70
N GLU A 108 8.08 23.76 -6.77
CA GLU A 108 9.33 23.67 -7.53
C GLU A 108 10.27 22.60 -6.95
N ASP A 109 10.28 22.47 -5.62
CA ASP A 109 10.98 21.41 -4.89
C ASP A 109 9.97 20.37 -4.39
N SER A 110 10.00 19.18 -4.97
CA SER A 110 9.07 18.09 -4.63
C SER A 110 9.51 17.37 -3.34
N THR A 111 8.75 17.55 -2.27
CA THR A 111 8.88 16.82 -0.98
C THR A 111 8.01 15.55 -0.92
N PHE A 112 7.57 15.05 -2.08
CA PHE A 112 6.57 13.96 -2.20
C PHE A 112 6.78 12.81 -1.23
N SER A 113 8.01 12.25 -1.16
CA SER A 113 8.30 11.13 -0.28
C SER A 113 8.22 11.49 1.20
N GLU A 114 8.63 12.70 1.58
CA GLU A 114 8.61 13.19 2.96
C GLU A 114 7.17 13.39 3.43
N ASP A 115 6.37 14.09 2.62
CA ASP A 115 4.94 14.32 2.89
C ASP A 115 4.16 13.00 2.94
N TYR A 116 4.44 12.09 2.00
CA TYR A 116 3.85 10.74 1.99
C TYR A 116 4.21 9.97 3.25
N PHE A 117 5.48 9.95 3.65
CA PHE A 117 5.92 9.21 4.82
C PHE A 117 5.37 9.82 6.12
N GLU A 118 5.29 11.14 6.24
CA GLU A 118 4.61 11.79 7.36
C GLU A 118 3.13 11.42 7.42
N ALA A 119 2.44 11.38 6.26
CA ALA A 119 1.04 10.96 6.20
C ALA A 119 0.85 9.47 6.60
N VAL A 120 1.79 8.60 6.20
CA VAL A 120 1.81 7.19 6.62
C VAL A 120 2.02 7.07 8.13
N GLU A 121 2.99 7.79 8.72
CA GLU A 121 3.26 7.76 10.15
C GLU A 121 2.04 8.20 10.99
N ASN A 122 1.32 9.20 10.50
CA ASN A 122 0.14 9.75 11.16
C ASN A 122 -1.14 8.94 10.95
N LEU A 123 -1.14 7.96 10.03
CA LEU A 123 -2.32 7.14 9.72
C LEU A 123 -2.69 6.24 10.90
N THR A 124 -3.96 6.20 11.26
CA THR A 124 -4.50 5.31 12.29
C THR A 124 -5.59 4.40 11.71
N ALA A 125 -5.82 3.26 12.36
CA ALA A 125 -6.89 2.34 12.00
C ALA A 125 -8.26 3.01 12.12
N GLN A 126 -8.42 3.95 13.07
CA GLN A 126 -9.65 4.72 13.22
C GLN A 126 -9.88 5.64 12.01
N GLN A 127 -8.88 6.42 11.60
CA GLN A 127 -9.00 7.26 10.40
C GLN A 127 -9.33 6.45 9.15
N TRP A 128 -8.71 5.28 8.98
CA TRP A 128 -9.04 4.36 7.88
C TRP A 128 -10.51 3.91 7.93
N ARG A 129 -11.00 3.46 9.10
CA ARG A 129 -12.39 3.01 9.27
C ARG A 129 -13.41 4.13 9.07
N ASP A 130 -13.06 5.37 9.41
CA ASP A 130 -13.94 6.53 9.21
C ASP A 130 -14.06 6.93 7.73
N ARG A 131 -13.02 6.64 6.93
CA ARG A 131 -12.98 6.90 5.48
C ARG A 131 -13.53 5.75 4.64
N ALA A 132 -13.35 4.52 5.09
CA ALA A 132 -13.82 3.35 4.37
C ALA A 132 -15.37 3.37 4.29
N PRO A 133 -15.98 3.23 3.10
CA PRO A 133 -17.41 2.96 3.05
C PRO A 133 -17.67 1.73 3.90
N ARG A 134 -18.66 1.78 4.79
CA ARG A 134 -19.05 0.64 5.63
C ARG A 134 -19.38 -0.53 4.70
N LEU A 135 -18.43 -1.45 4.52
CA LEU A 135 -18.61 -2.73 3.83
C LEU A 135 -19.37 -3.69 4.74
#